data_AF-A0A966TX00-F1
#
_entry.id   AF-A0A966TX00-F1
#
_cell.length_a   1.000
_cell.length_b   1.000
_cell.length_c   1.000
_cell.angle_alpha   90.00
_cell.angle_beta   90.00
_cell.angle_gamma   90.00
#
_symmetry.space_group_name_H-M   'P 1'
#
loop_
_entity.id
_entity.type
_entity.pdbx_description
1 polymer ?
#
loop_
_entity_poly.entity_id
_entity_poly.type
_entity_poly.pdbx_seq_one_letter_code
_entity_poly.pdbx_strand_id
1 'polypeptide(L)'
;AEVTEEHYLGMAPVNGAWCHYVVMRGPDVDWHLWVSDGDMLPCKYLITSKWMAAAPEFEMTFTNWNLSPSITADSFTLSAPEGYAKAKFVDMQPQY
;
A
#
# COMPACT_ATOMS: atom_id res chain seq x y z
N ALA A 1 -0.34 0.58 14.26
CA ALA A 1 -0.08 2.03 14.16
C ALA A 1 -1.16 2.74 14.96
N GLU A 2 -0.78 3.70 15.80
CA GLU A 2 -1.72 4.50 16.58
C GLU A 2 -2.28 5.63 15.70
N VAL A 3 -3.59 5.88 15.81
CA VAL A 3 -4.28 7.01 15.16
C VAL A 3 -4.72 7.97 16.24
N THR A 4 -4.39 9.25 16.09
CA THR A 4 -4.72 10.33 17.02
C THR A 4 -5.83 11.23 16.51
N GLU A 5 -6.07 11.25 15.20
CA GLU A 5 -7.06 12.10 14.56
C GLU A 5 -7.51 11.47 13.25
N GLU A 6 -8.81 11.52 12.94
CA GLU A 6 -9.36 11.12 11.65
C GLU A 6 -10.26 12.21 11.06
N HIS A 7 -10.21 12.37 9.74
CA HIS A 7 -11.00 13.33 8.99
C HIS A 7 -11.54 12.70 7.71
N TYR A 8 -12.84 12.83 7.51
CA TYR A 8 -13.44 12.62 6.19
C TYR A 8 -13.41 13.93 5.41
N LEU A 9 -12.72 13.93 4.28
CA LEU A 9 -12.50 15.11 3.44
C LEU A 9 -13.44 15.20 2.23
N GLY A 10 -14.43 14.31 2.14
CA GLY A 10 -15.41 14.28 1.05
C GLY A 10 -15.00 13.34 -0.08
N MET A 11 -15.43 13.64 -1.30
CA MET A 11 -15.15 12.82 -2.48
C MET A 11 -14.08 13.46 -3.36
N ALA A 12 -13.19 12.63 -3.90
CA ALA A 12 -12.16 13.04 -4.85
C ALA A 12 -12.08 12.03 -6.02
N PRO A 13 -11.83 12.50 -7.25
CA PRO A 13 -11.65 11.61 -8.39
C PRO A 13 -10.26 10.94 -8.34
N VAL A 14 -10.22 9.62 -8.49
CA VAL A 14 -8.98 8.83 -8.62
C VAL A 14 -9.16 7.87 -9.80
N ASN A 15 -8.32 7.98 -10.83
CA ASN A 15 -8.39 7.14 -12.03
C ASN A 15 -9.79 7.02 -12.67
N GLY A 16 -10.57 8.10 -12.63
CA GLY A 16 -11.94 8.13 -13.18
C GLY A 16 -13.03 7.57 -12.26
N ALA A 17 -12.68 7.03 -11.09
CA ALA A 17 -13.64 6.67 -10.04
C ALA A 17 -13.81 7.81 -9.03
N TRP A 18 -15.03 7.99 -8.52
CA TRP A 18 -15.28 8.84 -7.36
C TRP A 18 -15.00 8.06 -6.08
N CYS A 19 -14.08 8.58 -5.25
CA CYS A 19 -13.65 7.90 -4.04
C CYS A 19 -13.81 8.82 -2.82
N HIS A 20 -14.37 8.27 -1.75
CA HIS A 20 -14.32 8.84 -0.41
C HIS A 20 -12.87 9.01 0.02
N TYR A 21 -12.53 10.19 0.50
CA TYR A 21 -11.19 10.53 0.95
C TYR A 21 -11.17 10.70 2.46
N VAL A 22 -10.40 9.84 3.13
CA VAL A 22 -10.19 9.87 4.58
C VAL A 22 -8.71 10.10 4.88
N VAL A 23 -8.44 10.96 5.84
CA VAL A 23 -7.10 11.22 6.37
C VAL A 23 -7.06 10.82 7.83
N MET A 24 -6.00 10.14 8.23
CA MET A 24 -5.75 9.73 9.61
C MET A 24 -4.35 10.19 9.99
N ARG A 25 -4.21 10.82 11.15
CA ARG A 25 -2.91 11.25 11.67
C ARG A 25 -2.48 10.36 12.80
N GLY A 26 -1.19 10.02 12.85
CA GLY A 26 -0.56 9.31 13.95
C GLY A 26 0.73 10.00 14.42
N PRO A 27 1.36 9.53 15.51
CA PRO A 27 2.56 10.16 16.05
C PRO A 27 3.76 10.10 15.08
N ASP A 28 3.92 8.99 14.36
CA ASP A 28 5.07 8.76 13.48
C ASP A 28 4.75 8.93 11.99
N VAL A 29 3.49 8.71 11.63
CA VAL A 29 3.03 8.60 10.25
C VAL A 29 1.65 9.24 10.09
N ASP A 30 1.45 9.93 8.96
CA ASP A 30 0.12 10.33 8.47
C ASP A 30 -0.31 9.36 7.36
N TRP A 31 -1.59 9.01 7.34
CA TRP A 31 -2.19 8.07 6.40
C TRP A 31 -3.33 8.75 5.65
N HIS A 32 -3.37 8.53 4.35
CA HIS A 32 -4.42 9.03 3.47
C HIS A 32 -4.97 7.84 2.69
N LEU A 33 -6.29 7.67 2.69
CA LEU A 33 -6.95 6.57 2.01
C LEU A 33 -8.10 7.09 1.16
N TRP A 34 -8.15 6.61 -0.09
CA TRP A 34 -9.27 6.83 -0.99
C TRP A 34 -9.98 5.51 -1.20
N VAL A 35 -11.30 5.47 -1.00
CA VAL A 35 -12.15 4.29 -1.12
C VAL A 35 -13.29 4.60 -2.09
N SER A 36 -13.52 3.77 -3.10
CA SER A 36 -14.58 3.98 -4.08
C SER A 36 -15.96 4.00 -3.43
N ASP A 37 -16.85 4.87 -3.92
CA ASP A 37 -18.24 5.01 -3.42
C ASP A 37 -19.11 3.76 -3.70
N GLY A 38 -18.79 3.00 -4.76
CA GLY A 38 -19.61 1.88 -5.24
C GLY A 38 -19.27 0.51 -4.63
N ASP A 39 -18.01 0.07 -4.77
CA ASP A 39 -17.56 -1.27 -4.36
C ASP A 39 -16.69 -1.26 -3.09
N MET A 40 -16.48 -0.08 -2.49
CA MET A 40 -15.70 0.11 -1.26
C MET A 40 -14.26 -0.42 -1.37
N LEU A 41 -13.71 -0.48 -2.58
CA LEU A 41 -12.33 -0.90 -2.83
C LEU A 41 -11.36 0.29 -2.71
N PRO A 42 -10.12 0.06 -2.26
CA PRO A 42 -9.11 1.11 -2.24
C PRO A 42 -8.84 1.63 -3.66
N CYS A 43 -8.87 2.94 -3.82
CA CYS A 43 -8.47 3.63 -5.04
C CYS A 43 -7.01 4.10 -4.96
N LYS A 44 -6.63 4.68 -3.84
CA LYS A 44 -5.30 5.25 -3.59
C LYS A 44 -4.98 5.20 -2.10
N TYR A 45 -3.69 5.15 -1.81
CA TYR A 45 -3.17 5.18 -0.46
C TYR A 45 -1.88 6.01 -0.43
N LEU A 46 -1.75 6.89 0.56
CA LEU A 46 -0.54 7.69 0.77
C LEU A 46 -0.13 7.65 2.24
N ILE A 47 1.17 7.51 2.47
CA ILE A 47 1.79 7.50 3.80
C ILE A 47 2.88 8.55 3.83
N THR A 48 2.88 9.41 4.84
CA THR A 48 3.94 10.39 5.10
C THR A 48 4.66 10.02 6.39
N SER A 49 5.98 9.82 6.34
CA SER A 49 6.80 9.50 7.53
C SER A 49 7.35 10.79 8.16
N LYS A 50 6.97 11.09 9.41
CA LYS A 50 7.22 12.41 10.03
C LYS A 50 8.65 12.63 10.52
N TRP A 51 9.31 11.57 10.98
CA TRP A 51 10.61 11.65 11.66
C TRP A 51 11.81 11.33 10.75
N MET A 52 11.57 11.12 9.47
CA MET A 52 12.62 10.96 8.47
C MET A 52 12.93 12.31 7.83
N ALA A 53 14.21 12.57 7.54
CA ALA A 53 14.62 13.80 6.88
C ALA A 53 13.82 14.01 5.58
N ALA A 54 13.34 15.23 5.37
CA ALA A 54 12.46 15.63 4.26
C ALA A 54 11.04 15.02 4.27
N ALA A 55 10.62 14.31 5.33
CA ALA A 55 9.29 13.76 5.51
C ALA A 55 8.77 12.99 4.27
N PRO A 56 9.42 11.87 3.90
CA PRO A 56 9.14 11.17 2.66
C PRO A 56 7.71 10.66 2.60
N GLU A 57 7.16 10.72 1.38
CA GLU A 57 5.81 10.25 1.06
C GLU A 57 5.89 9.03 0.16
N PHE A 58 5.06 8.03 0.47
CA PHE A 58 4.89 6.84 -0.35
C PHE A 58 3.45 6.79 -0.83
N GLU A 59 3.28 6.70 -2.14
CA GLU A 59 1.98 6.67 -2.79
C GLU A 59 1.77 5.35 -3.54
N MET A 60 0.58 4.78 -3.38
CA MET A 60 0.11 3.62 -4.11
C MET A 60 -1.25 3.95 -4.73
N THR A 61 -1.39 3.69 -6.03
CA THR A 61 -2.67 3.77 -6.73
C THR A 61 -3.09 2.38 -7.17
N PHE A 62 -4.31 2.00 -6.82
CA PHE A 62 -4.86 0.67 -7.11
C PHE A 62 -5.72 0.74 -8.37
N THR A 63 -5.56 -0.25 -9.24
CA THR A 63 -6.32 -0.38 -10.50
C THR A 63 -6.66 -1.84 -10.76
N ASN A 64 -7.68 -2.07 -11.59
CA ASN A 64 -8.02 -3.39 -12.13
C ASN A 64 -8.25 -4.46 -11.06
N TRP A 65 -8.98 -4.13 -9.99
CA TRP A 65 -9.39 -5.11 -9.00
C TRP A 65 -10.14 -6.28 -9.63
N ASN A 66 -9.68 -7.50 -9.35
CA ASN A 66 -10.40 -8.74 -9.67
C ASN A 66 -10.74 -9.44 -8.35
N LEU A 67 -12.01 -9.38 -7.95
CA LEU A 67 -12.50 -9.99 -6.71
C LEU A 67 -12.89 -11.47 -6.86
N SER A 68 -12.89 -11.99 -8.08
CA SER A 68 -13.13 -13.40 -8.38
C SER A 68 -12.01 -13.99 -9.24
N PRO A 69 -10.74 -13.89 -8.81
CA PRO A 69 -9.64 -14.44 -9.58
C PRO A 69 -9.60 -15.96 -9.45
N SER A 70 -9.27 -16.65 -10.54
CA SER A 70 -8.91 -18.05 -10.48
C SER A 70 -7.41 -18.16 -10.15
N ILE A 71 -7.09 -18.41 -8.89
CA ILE A 71 -5.71 -18.54 -8.40
C ILE A 71 -5.49 -19.98 -7.94
N THR A 72 -4.45 -20.63 -8.45
CA THR A 72 -4.05 -21.98 -8.04
C THR A 72 -2.91 -21.92 -7.02
N ALA A 73 -2.74 -22.97 -6.21
CA ALA A 73 -1.62 -23.06 -5.28
C ALA A 73 -0.25 -22.94 -5.97
N ASP A 74 -0.13 -23.44 -7.20
CA ASP A 74 1.08 -23.35 -8.02
C ASP A 74 1.50 -21.90 -8.35
N SER A 75 0.56 -20.95 -8.31
CA SER A 75 0.85 -19.52 -8.53
C SER A 75 1.77 -18.94 -7.45
N PHE A 76 1.85 -19.59 -6.28
CA PHE A 76 2.72 -19.20 -5.17
C PHE A 76 3.99 -20.07 -5.10
N THR A 77 4.20 -20.95 -6.07
CA THR A 77 5.41 -21.77 -6.14
C THR A 77 6.50 -21.02 -6.90
N LEU A 78 7.69 -20.95 -6.33
CA LEU A 78 8.84 -20.34 -6.97
C LEU A 78 9.28 -21.15 -8.20
N SER A 79 9.11 -20.59 -9.39
CA SER A 79 9.77 -21.07 -10.61
C SER A 79 11.15 -20.42 -10.74
N ALA A 80 12.14 -21.06 -10.13
CA ALA A 80 13.51 -20.54 -10.11
C ALA A 80 14.19 -20.74 -11.48
N PRO A 81 14.76 -19.68 -12.10
CA PRO A 81 15.55 -19.83 -13.32
C PRO A 81 16.88 -20.55 -13.03
N GLU A 82 17.55 -21.00 -14.10
CA GLU A 82 18.89 -21.58 -13.98
C GLU A 82 19.86 -20.58 -13.30
N GLY A 83 20.71 -21.09 -12.40
CA GLY A 83 21.64 -20.26 -11.62
C GLY A 83 21.02 -19.55 -10.41
N TYR A 84 19.74 -19.75 -10.11
CA TYR A 84 19.12 -19.20 -8.91
C TYR A 84 19.78 -19.74 -7.63
N ALA A 85 20.33 -18.83 -6.83
CA ALA A 85 20.87 -19.12 -5.50
C ALA A 85 19.90 -18.60 -4.43
N LYS A 86 19.39 -19.50 -3.58
CA LYS A 86 18.57 -19.11 -2.44
C LYS A 86 19.45 -18.44 -1.38
N ALA A 87 19.25 -17.14 -1.15
CA ALA A 87 19.88 -16.43 -0.05
C ALA A 87 19.40 -16.99 1.30
N LYS A 88 20.31 -17.20 2.24
CA LYS A 88 19.96 -17.45 3.64
C LYS A 88 19.84 -16.10 4.35
N PHE A 89 19.02 -16.02 5.40
CA PHE A 89 18.84 -14.78 6.16
C PHE A 89 20.16 -14.23 6.73
N VAL A 90 21.10 -15.13 7.06
CA VAL A 90 22.47 -14.78 7.49
C VAL A 90 23.29 -14.07 6.41
N ASP A 91 22.97 -14.27 5.14
CA ASP A 91 23.65 -13.65 4.00
C ASP A 91 23.13 -12.23 3.71
N MET A 92 22.01 -11.83 4.34
CA MET A 92 21.37 -10.51 4.15
C MET A 92 21.70 -9.51 5.27
N GLN A 93 22.66 -9.82 6.16
CA GLN A 93 23.08 -8.87 7.18
C GLN A 93 23.76 -7.66 6.51
N PRO A 94 23.40 -6.42 6.90
CA PRO A 94 24.09 -5.25 6.38
C PRO A 94 25.57 -5.34 6.73
N GLN A 95 26.44 -5.32 5.71
CA GLN A 95 27.87 -5.18 5.91
C GLN A 95 28.14 -3.72 6.25
N TYR A 96 28.56 -3.48 7.49
CA TYR A 96 29.08 -2.18 7.93
C TYR A 96 30.58 -2.09 7.60
#